data_AF-A0A843VTG6-F1
#
_entry.id   AF-A0A843VTG6-F1
#
_cell.length_a   1.000
_cell.length_b   1.000
_cell.length_c   1.000
_cell.angle_alpha   90.00
_cell.angle_beta   90.00
_cell.angle_gamma   90.00
#
_symmetry.space_group_name_H-M   'P 1'
#
loop_
_entity.id
_entity.type
_entity.pdbx_description
1 polymer ?
#
loop_
_entity_poly.entity_id
_entity_poly.type
_entity_poly.pdbx_seq_one_letter_code
_entity_poly.pdbx_strand_id
1 'polypeptide(L)'
;MLGSIGRVALFLKQSQIQIDERMKEAIQSDCTRYAPGIEIIGVRVTKPRIPDNVKRNFEQMEEERTKVLIAIEKQKVAEKGAETQKKMALTEAEKNSQVSRILMEQKLMEKNSAKRQEEIENEMYIAREKSLADASFYRVMKEAEANKLRLTPEYLELKFIEAIANNSKIFFGDRVPKMIFDQRLLGNFLNDVAKKDKLET
;
A
#
# COMPACT_ATOMS: atom_id res chain seq x y z
N MET A 1 -26.38 40.16 26.44
CA MET A 1 -25.56 41.40 26.51
C MET A 1 -26.49 42.58 26.50
N LEU A 2 -26.56 43.38 27.57
CA LEU A 2 -27.25 44.67 27.50
C LEU A 2 -26.40 45.60 26.61
N GLY A 3 -26.97 46.13 25.53
CA GLY A 3 -26.30 47.10 24.67
C GLY A 3 -25.83 48.33 25.47
N SER A 4 -24.95 49.16 24.90
CA SER A 4 -24.43 50.37 25.56
C SER A 4 -25.51 51.24 26.21
N ILE A 5 -26.66 51.41 25.55
CA ILE A 5 -27.81 52.15 26.06
C ILE A 5 -28.41 51.50 27.32
N GLY A 6 -28.45 50.17 27.37
CA GLY A 6 -28.88 49.41 28.54
C GLY A 6 -27.92 49.58 29.73
N ARG A 7 -26.61 49.67 29.45
CA ARG A 7 -25.59 49.97 30.47
C ARG A 7 -25.71 51.39 31.01
N VAL A 8 -25.97 52.37 30.15
CA VAL A 8 -26.23 53.76 30.55
C VAL A 8 -27.51 53.87 31.37
N ALA A 9 -28.58 53.18 30.99
CA ALA A 9 -29.83 53.16 31.75
C ALA A 9 -29.66 52.53 33.15
N LEU A 10 -28.85 51.47 33.25
CA LEU A 10 -28.52 50.85 34.54
C LEU A 10 -27.71 51.78 35.42
N PHE A 11 -26.72 52.47 34.84
CA PHE A 11 -25.91 53.48 35.53
C PHE A 11 -26.78 54.64 36.04
N LEU A 12 -27.64 55.21 35.19
CA LEU A 12 -28.56 56.28 35.58
C LEU A 12 -29.53 55.84 36.67
N LYS A 13 -30.01 54.59 36.63
CA LYS A 13 -30.86 54.03 37.70
C LYS A 13 -30.12 53.94 39.02
N GLN A 14 -28.84 53.57 39.01
CA GLN A 14 -28.02 53.50 40.21
C GLN A 14 -27.71 54.91 40.76
N SER A 15 -27.41 55.87 39.89
CA SER A 15 -27.20 57.27 40.29
C SER A 15 -28.48 57.91 40.84
N GLN A 16 -29.66 57.58 40.30
CA GLN A 16 -30.93 58.09 40.84
C GLN A 16 -31.13 57.69 42.31
N ILE A 17 -30.82 56.44 42.67
CA ILE A 17 -30.98 55.97 44.05
C ILE A 17 -30.11 56.80 45.00
N GLN A 18 -28.88 57.11 44.58
CA GLN A 18 -27.98 57.96 45.36
C GLN A 18 -28.50 59.40 45.48
N ILE A 19 -29.09 59.95 44.41
CA ILE A 19 -29.66 61.30 44.43
C ILE A 19 -30.91 61.37 45.32
N ASP A 20 -31.80 60.37 45.24
CA ASP A 20 -33.00 60.27 46.06
C ASP A 20 -32.66 60.27 47.55
N GLU A 21 -31.62 59.54 47.95
CA GLU A 21 -31.14 59.47 49.33
C GLU A 21 -30.55 60.80 49.81
N ARG A 22 -29.69 61.43 48.99
CA ARG A 22 -29.11 62.75 49.31
C ARG A 22 -30.16 63.85 49.37
N MET A 23 -31.16 63.83 48.50
CA MET A 23 -32.25 64.81 48.53
C MET A 23 -33.14 64.61 49.76
N LYS A 24 -33.40 63.36 50.17
CA LYS A 24 -34.14 63.08 51.42
C LYS A 24 -33.42 63.67 52.64
N GLU A 25 -32.11 63.44 52.76
CA GLU A 25 -31.30 63.98 53.86
C GLU A 25 -31.33 65.51 53.90
N ALA A 26 -31.13 66.16 52.74
CA ALA A 26 -31.13 67.61 52.63
C ALA A 26 -32.47 68.23 53.07
N ILE A 27 -33.59 67.73 52.54
CA ILE A 27 -34.91 68.30 52.85
C ILE A 27 -35.30 67.98 54.31
N GLN A 28 -34.94 66.81 54.85
CA GLN A 28 -35.20 66.48 56.25
C GLN A 28 -34.46 67.45 57.20
N SER A 29 -33.23 67.82 56.85
CA SER A 29 -32.44 68.79 57.64
C SER A 29 -33.09 70.17 57.65
N ASP A 30 -33.65 70.61 56.52
CA ASP A 30 -34.36 71.89 56.40
C ASP A 30 -35.72 71.86 57.14
N CYS A 31 -36.51 70.80 56.98
CA CYS A 31 -37.79 70.64 57.68
C CYS A 31 -37.61 70.63 59.20
N THR A 32 -36.56 69.99 59.72
CA THR A 32 -36.25 69.98 61.16
C THR A 32 -35.96 71.39 61.69
N ARG A 33 -35.40 72.27 60.85
CA ARG A 33 -35.06 73.66 61.22
C ARG A 33 -36.26 74.60 61.19
N TYR A 34 -37.16 74.46 60.21
CA TYR A 34 -38.25 75.42 59.98
C TYR A 34 -39.64 74.96 60.43
N ALA A 35 -39.88 73.65 60.53
CA ALA A 35 -41.17 73.08 60.92
C ALA A 35 -40.98 71.77 61.71
N PRO A 36 -40.71 71.86 63.03
CA PRO A 36 -40.50 70.67 63.85
C PRO A 36 -41.78 69.82 63.91
N GLY A 37 -41.67 68.54 63.54
CA GLY A 37 -42.78 67.57 63.53
C GLY A 37 -43.13 66.98 62.15
N ILE A 38 -42.44 67.39 61.08
CA ILE A 38 -42.59 66.81 59.73
C ILE A 38 -41.43 65.86 59.44
N GLU A 39 -41.74 64.60 59.12
CA GLU A 39 -40.77 63.60 58.69
C GLU A 39 -40.98 63.20 57.23
N ILE A 40 -39.91 63.19 56.45
CA ILE A 40 -39.93 62.83 55.04
C ILE A 40 -39.62 61.35 54.90
N ILE A 41 -40.62 60.59 54.48
CA ILE A 41 -40.51 59.13 54.33
C ILE A 41 -39.59 58.79 53.14
N GLY A 42 -39.71 59.53 52.02
CA GLY A 42 -38.87 59.33 50.84
C GLY A 42 -39.03 60.41 49.77
N VAL A 43 -37.97 60.64 49.02
CA VAL A 43 -37.94 61.48 47.83
C VAL A 43 -37.74 60.58 46.62
N ARG A 44 -38.44 60.86 45.51
CA ARG A 44 -38.26 60.13 44.25
C ARG A 44 -38.04 61.13 43.13
N VAL A 45 -36.88 61.07 42.50
CA VAL A 45 -36.54 61.90 41.35
C VAL A 45 -36.98 61.22 40.06
N THR A 46 -37.43 62.01 39.09
CA THR A 46 -37.82 61.51 37.76
C THR A 46 -36.58 61.17 36.93
N LYS A 47 -36.71 60.14 36.08
CA LYS A 47 -35.60 59.71 35.23
C LYS A 47 -35.19 60.85 34.29
N PRO A 48 -33.90 61.23 34.22
CA PRO A 48 -33.47 62.28 33.32
C PRO A 48 -33.69 61.84 31.87
N ARG A 49 -34.24 62.74 31.05
CA ARG A 49 -34.45 62.49 29.63
C ARG A 49 -33.11 62.68 28.89
N ILE A 50 -32.61 61.62 28.28
CA ILE A 50 -31.39 61.68 27.46
C ILE A 50 -31.72 62.44 26.17
N PRO A 51 -30.98 63.50 25.82
CA PRO A 51 -31.19 64.24 24.57
C PRO A 51 -30.79 63.40 23.35
N ASP A 52 -31.52 63.57 22.25
CA ASP A 52 -31.40 62.73 21.05
C ASP A 52 -30.01 62.79 20.39
N ASN A 53 -29.31 63.92 20.52
CA ASN A 53 -27.93 64.08 20.00
C ASN A 53 -26.96 63.10 20.67
N VAL A 54 -27.07 62.91 21.99
CA VAL A 54 -26.23 62.00 22.74
C VAL A 54 -26.53 60.56 22.37
N LYS A 55 -27.81 60.23 22.18
CA LYS A 55 -28.25 58.91 21.73
C LYS A 55 -27.64 58.52 20.38
N ARG A 56 -27.71 59.42 19.39
CA ARG A 56 -27.14 59.20 18.06
C ARG A 56 -25.63 58.97 18.09
N ASN A 57 -24.88 59.73 18.91
CA ASN A 57 -23.44 59.56 19.05
C ASN A 57 -23.07 58.20 19.67
N PHE A 58 -23.83 57.72 20.66
CA PHE A 58 -23.61 56.40 21.25
C PHE A 58 -23.94 55.26 20.28
N GLU A 59 -24.99 55.41 19.47
CA GLU A 59 -25.34 54.44 18.43
C GLU A 59 -24.21 54.32 17.40
N GLN A 60 -23.71 55.44 16.88
CA GLN A 60 -22.58 55.47 15.94
C GLN A 60 -21.30 54.85 16.56
N MET A 61 -21.00 55.18 17.81
CA MET A 61 -19.82 54.63 18.49
C MET A 61 -19.89 53.11 18.65
N GLU A 62 -21.07 52.57 18.94
CA GLU A 62 -21.22 51.11 19.05
C GLU A 62 -21.15 50.42 17.69
N GLU A 63 -21.72 51.02 16.64
CA GLU A 63 -21.58 50.51 15.28
C GLU A 63 -20.10 50.41 14.87
N GLU A 64 -19.32 51.46 15.11
CA GLU A 64 -17.89 51.47 14.82
C GLU A 64 -17.13 50.44 15.67
N ARG A 65 -17.45 50.31 16.97
CA ARG A 65 -16.87 49.28 17.83
C ARG A 65 -17.16 47.87 17.31
N THR A 66 -18.40 47.60 16.90
CA THR A 66 -18.77 46.29 16.36
C THR A 66 -18.05 46.01 15.04
N LYS A 67 -17.95 47.00 14.14
CA LYS A 67 -17.19 46.86 12.88
C LYS A 67 -15.72 46.50 13.13
N VAL A 68 -15.06 47.20 14.06
CA VAL A 68 -13.66 46.93 14.44
C VAL A 68 -13.50 45.52 15.00
N LEU A 69 -14.39 45.09 15.91
CA LEU A 69 -14.35 43.74 16.47
C LEU A 69 -14.53 42.67 15.38
N ILE A 70 -15.46 42.88 14.45
CA ILE A 70 -15.68 41.96 13.32
C ILE A 70 -14.44 41.92 12.41
N ALA A 71 -13.82 43.06 12.14
CA ALA A 71 -12.62 43.13 11.30
C ALA A 71 -11.45 42.37 11.92
N ILE A 72 -11.21 42.56 13.23
CA ILE A 72 -10.17 41.83 13.98
C ILE A 72 -10.43 40.33 13.92
N GLU A 73 -11.67 39.90 14.14
CA GLU A 73 -11.98 38.46 14.16
C GLU A 73 -11.86 37.84 12.76
N LYS A 74 -12.32 38.55 11.72
CA LYS A 74 -12.11 38.15 10.33
C LYS A 74 -10.64 38.01 9.98
N GLN A 75 -9.80 38.96 10.41
CA GLN A 75 -8.36 38.91 10.19
C GLN A 75 -7.75 37.66 10.85
N LYS A 76 -8.08 37.40 12.12
CA LYS A 76 -7.62 36.19 12.83
C LYS A 76 -8.05 34.90 12.15
N VAL A 77 -9.27 34.83 11.65
CA VAL A 77 -9.76 33.66 10.91
C VAL A 77 -9.01 33.49 9.59
N ALA A 78 -8.73 34.58 8.87
CA ALA A 78 -7.97 34.54 7.63
C ALA A 78 -6.51 34.08 7.88
N GLU A 79 -5.85 34.61 8.91
CA GLU A 79 -4.49 34.21 9.30
C GLU A 79 -4.43 32.72 9.66
N LYS A 80 -5.33 32.24 10.55
CA LYS A 80 -5.41 30.82 10.90
C LYS A 80 -5.80 29.93 9.72
N GLY A 81 -6.65 30.43 8.83
CA GLY A 81 -7.04 29.74 7.60
C GLY A 81 -5.83 29.53 6.67
N ALA A 82 -5.01 30.57 6.48
CA ALA A 82 -3.79 30.50 5.68
C ALA A 82 -2.76 29.54 6.29
N GLU A 83 -2.56 29.57 7.61
CA GLU A 83 -1.70 28.61 8.31
C GLU A 83 -2.19 27.17 8.15
N THR A 84 -3.51 26.97 8.26
CA THR A 84 -4.12 25.65 8.10
C THR A 84 -3.93 25.13 6.67
N GLN A 85 -4.15 25.98 5.66
CA GLN A 85 -3.91 25.61 4.26
C GLN A 85 -2.46 25.23 3.99
N LYS A 86 -1.50 26.00 4.52
CA LYS A 86 -0.08 25.67 4.40
C LYS A 86 0.24 24.31 5.03
N LYS A 87 -0.28 24.04 6.22
CA LYS A 87 -0.09 22.76 6.91
C LYS A 87 -0.73 21.61 6.14
N MET A 88 -1.94 21.80 5.61
CA MET A 88 -2.62 20.80 4.79
C MET A 88 -1.81 20.47 3.53
N ALA A 89 -1.31 21.48 2.81
CA ALA A 89 -0.49 21.27 1.61
C ALA A 89 0.81 20.51 1.90
N LEU A 90 1.49 20.82 3.02
CA LEU A 90 2.69 20.08 3.44
C LEU A 90 2.37 18.62 3.79
N THR A 91 1.32 18.40 4.60
CA THR A 91 0.90 17.05 4.97
C THR A 91 0.45 16.23 3.76
N GLU A 92 -0.22 16.86 2.79
CA GLU A 92 -0.62 16.19 1.55
C GLU A 92 0.58 15.82 0.68
N ALA A 93 1.56 16.72 0.53
CA ALA A 93 2.80 16.43 -0.16
C ALA A 93 3.59 15.28 0.51
N GLU A 94 3.68 15.29 1.84
CA GLU A 94 4.31 14.22 2.62
C GLU A 94 3.59 12.89 2.45
N LYS A 95 2.25 12.89 2.53
CA LYS A 95 1.43 11.69 2.31
C LYS A 95 1.67 11.12 0.91
N ASN A 96 1.65 11.94 -0.12
CA ASN A 96 1.85 11.51 -1.50
C ASN A 96 3.27 10.94 -1.72
N SER A 97 4.29 11.53 -1.11
CA SER A 97 5.65 11.00 -1.11
C SER A 97 5.74 9.63 -0.43
N GLN A 98 5.10 9.46 0.73
CA GLN A 98 5.05 8.18 1.45
C GLN A 98 4.33 7.10 0.66
N VAL A 99 3.17 7.41 0.07
CA VAL A 99 2.41 6.47 -0.77
C VAL A 99 3.26 6.05 -1.99
N SER A 100 3.93 7.00 -2.63
CA SER A 100 4.82 6.70 -3.77
C SER A 100 5.98 5.78 -3.36
N ARG A 101 6.56 5.99 -2.17
CA ARG A 101 7.60 5.11 -1.64
C ARG A 101 7.11 3.69 -1.42
N ILE A 102 5.94 3.53 -0.80
CA ILE A 102 5.33 2.21 -0.55
C ILE A 102 5.04 1.49 -1.87
N LEU A 103 4.46 2.20 -2.85
CA LEU A 103 4.18 1.61 -4.17
C LEU A 103 5.46 1.18 -4.90
N MET A 104 6.52 1.98 -4.80
CA MET A 104 7.82 1.61 -5.38
C MET A 104 8.42 0.39 -4.68
N GLU A 105 8.36 0.33 -3.35
CA GLU A 105 8.83 -0.80 -2.56
C GLU A 105 8.07 -2.09 -2.89
N GLN A 106 6.73 -2.01 -2.99
CA GLN A 106 5.89 -3.12 -3.43
C GLN A 106 6.31 -3.62 -4.82
N LYS A 107 6.50 -2.71 -5.78
CA LYS A 107 6.91 -3.06 -7.14
C LYS A 107 8.30 -3.70 -7.19
N LEU A 108 9.23 -3.21 -6.38
CA LEU A 108 10.56 -3.82 -6.24
C LEU A 108 10.45 -5.23 -5.64
N MET A 109 9.63 -5.41 -4.60
CA MET A 109 9.39 -6.70 -3.99
C MET A 109 8.77 -7.71 -4.97
N GLU A 110 7.78 -7.28 -5.76
CA GLU A 110 7.18 -8.09 -6.82
C GLU A 110 8.22 -8.51 -7.87
N LYS A 111 9.06 -7.57 -8.34
CA LYS A 111 10.11 -7.87 -9.32
C LYS A 111 11.20 -8.78 -8.76
N ASN A 112 11.61 -8.58 -7.52
CA ASN A 112 12.57 -9.46 -6.85
C ASN A 112 12.00 -10.86 -6.64
N SER A 113 10.71 -10.97 -6.32
CA SER A 113 10.04 -12.26 -6.17
C SER A 113 9.94 -13.00 -7.49
N ALA A 114 9.58 -12.30 -8.58
CA ALA A 114 9.57 -12.87 -9.93
C ALA A 114 10.96 -13.36 -10.34
N LYS A 115 12.01 -12.54 -10.12
CA LYS A 115 13.39 -12.95 -10.39
C LYS A 115 13.77 -14.22 -9.63
N ARG A 116 13.41 -14.30 -8.34
CA ARG A 116 13.70 -15.48 -7.52
C ARG A 116 12.95 -16.73 -8.00
N GLN A 117 11.71 -16.57 -8.47
CA GLN A 117 10.96 -17.67 -9.07
C GLN A 117 11.63 -18.17 -10.36
N GLU A 118 12.05 -17.26 -11.24
CA GLU A 118 12.78 -17.61 -12.46
C GLU A 118 14.12 -18.29 -12.14
N GLU A 119 14.87 -17.81 -11.14
CA GLU A 119 16.10 -18.45 -10.67
C GLU A 119 15.83 -19.90 -10.21
N ILE A 120 14.79 -20.13 -9.41
CA ILE A 120 14.39 -21.48 -8.97
C ILE A 120 13.96 -22.35 -10.15
N GLU A 121 13.17 -21.82 -11.08
CA GLU A 121 12.69 -22.57 -12.25
C GLU A 121 13.85 -22.97 -13.17
N ASN A 122 14.81 -22.06 -13.38
CA ASN A 122 16.02 -22.36 -14.14
C ASN A 122 16.87 -23.44 -13.46
N GLU A 123 17.06 -23.37 -12.15
CA GLU A 123 17.77 -24.41 -11.39
C GLU A 123 17.06 -25.77 -11.50
N MET A 124 15.73 -25.79 -11.34
CA MET A 124 14.92 -26.99 -11.51
C MET A 124 15.02 -27.57 -12.92
N TYR A 125 15.00 -26.70 -13.95
CA TYR A 125 15.15 -27.11 -15.34
C TYR A 125 16.51 -27.75 -15.60
N ILE A 126 17.60 -27.10 -15.17
CA ILE A 126 18.96 -27.63 -15.32
C ILE A 126 19.10 -28.97 -14.58
N ALA A 127 18.60 -29.05 -13.34
CA ALA A 127 18.66 -30.28 -12.55
C ALA A 127 17.88 -31.43 -13.23
N ARG A 128 16.71 -31.13 -13.78
CA ARG A 128 15.88 -32.10 -14.51
C ARG A 128 16.56 -32.59 -15.79
N GLU A 129 17.02 -31.67 -16.64
CA GLU A 129 17.71 -32.02 -17.89
C GLU A 129 18.98 -32.82 -17.62
N LYS A 130 19.76 -32.43 -16.61
CA LYS A 130 20.94 -33.20 -16.18
C LYS A 130 20.57 -34.61 -15.73
N SER A 131 19.53 -34.76 -14.90
CA SER A 131 19.07 -36.07 -14.45
C SER A 131 18.61 -36.97 -15.61
N LEU A 132 17.90 -36.40 -16.59
CA LEU A 132 17.48 -37.13 -17.80
C LEU A 132 18.69 -37.53 -18.67
N ALA A 133 19.64 -36.62 -18.86
CA ALA A 133 20.87 -36.89 -19.59
C ALA A 133 21.68 -38.00 -18.91
N ASP A 134 21.90 -37.91 -17.59
CA ASP A 134 22.64 -38.89 -16.80
C ASP A 134 21.94 -40.27 -16.84
N ALA A 135 20.61 -40.31 -16.72
CA ALA A 135 19.84 -41.55 -16.84
C ALA A 135 19.94 -42.17 -18.24
N SER A 136 19.86 -41.33 -19.29
CA SER A 136 20.02 -41.79 -20.68
C SER A 136 21.43 -42.32 -20.94
N PHE A 137 22.46 -41.65 -20.42
CA PHE A 137 23.85 -42.07 -20.52
C PHE A 137 24.07 -43.39 -19.80
N TYR A 138 23.57 -43.53 -18.56
CA TYR A 138 23.66 -44.77 -17.79
C TYR A 138 22.96 -45.93 -18.51
N ARG A 139 21.77 -45.70 -19.08
CA ARG A 139 21.05 -46.70 -19.89
C ARG A 139 21.88 -47.16 -21.08
N VAL A 140 22.40 -46.23 -21.89
CA VAL A 140 23.20 -46.55 -23.09
C VAL A 140 24.50 -47.27 -22.71
N MET A 141 25.18 -46.83 -21.65
CA MET A 141 26.36 -47.51 -21.11
C MET A 141 26.07 -48.96 -20.71
N LYS A 142 24.98 -49.19 -19.96
CA LYS A 142 24.60 -50.54 -19.53
C LYS A 142 24.16 -51.42 -20.71
N GLU A 143 23.46 -50.86 -21.68
CA GLU A 143 23.13 -51.55 -22.93
C GLU A 143 24.40 -51.93 -23.70
N ALA A 144 25.38 -51.03 -23.81
CA ALA A 144 26.66 -51.32 -24.47
C ALA A 144 27.47 -52.40 -23.74
N GLU A 145 27.54 -52.36 -22.41
CA GLU A 145 28.16 -53.41 -21.58
C GLU A 145 27.47 -54.76 -21.78
N ALA A 146 26.13 -54.78 -21.73
CA ALA A 146 25.34 -55.99 -21.95
C ALA A 146 25.53 -56.54 -23.37
N ASN A 147 25.59 -55.66 -24.38
CA ASN A 147 25.86 -56.06 -25.76
C ASN A 147 27.26 -56.64 -25.91
N LYS A 148 28.26 -56.07 -25.24
CA LYS A 148 29.63 -56.62 -25.19
C LYS A 148 29.66 -58.03 -24.61
N LEU A 149 28.87 -58.30 -23.58
CA LEU A 149 28.74 -59.64 -22.99
C LEU A 149 27.94 -60.60 -23.88
N ARG A 150 26.94 -60.11 -24.61
CA ARG A 150 26.11 -60.90 -25.54
C ARG A 150 26.78 -61.16 -26.89
N LEU A 151 27.91 -60.51 -27.19
CA LEU A 151 28.73 -60.74 -28.38
C LEU A 151 29.54 -62.05 -28.28
N THR A 152 28.88 -63.16 -27.92
CA THR A 152 29.43 -64.50 -28.08
C THR A 152 29.05 -65.04 -29.47
N PRO A 153 29.94 -65.77 -30.15
CA PRO A 153 29.69 -66.26 -31.51
C PRO A 153 28.42 -67.12 -31.59
N GLU A 154 28.23 -68.00 -30.61
CA GLU A 154 27.08 -68.91 -30.50
C GLU A 154 25.73 -68.17 -30.33
N TYR A 155 25.73 -67.05 -29.60
CA TYR A 155 24.52 -66.26 -29.36
C TYR A 155 24.11 -65.46 -30.60
N LEU A 156 25.08 -64.94 -31.34
CA LEU A 156 24.84 -64.24 -32.60
C LEU A 156 24.27 -65.18 -33.66
N GLU A 157 24.77 -66.42 -33.74
CA GLU A 157 24.23 -67.44 -34.63
C GLU A 157 22.78 -67.80 -34.29
N LEU A 158 22.48 -68.08 -33.01
CA LEU A 158 21.10 -68.34 -32.57
C LEU A 158 20.18 -67.16 -32.90
N LYS A 159 20.61 -65.93 -32.63
CA LYS A 159 19.81 -64.73 -32.93
C LYS A 159 19.62 -64.50 -34.42
N PHE A 160 20.62 -64.81 -35.24
CA PHE A 160 20.52 -64.74 -36.70
C PHE A 160 19.51 -65.75 -37.23
N ILE A 161 19.56 -67.01 -36.75
CA ILE A 161 18.61 -68.05 -37.13
C ILE A 161 17.19 -67.68 -36.69
N GLU A 162 16.99 -67.20 -35.45
CA GLU A 162 15.69 -66.71 -34.97
C GLU A 162 15.16 -65.53 -35.81
N ALA A 163 16.02 -64.57 -36.15
CA ALA A 163 15.63 -63.41 -36.97
C ALA A 163 15.24 -63.84 -38.40
N ILE A 164 15.96 -64.79 -38.99
CA ILE A 164 15.59 -65.40 -40.27
C ILE A 164 14.24 -66.09 -40.14
N ALA A 165 14.06 -66.96 -39.14
CA ALA A 165 12.82 -67.72 -38.97
C ALA A 165 11.59 -66.82 -38.77
N ASN A 166 11.72 -65.74 -38.01
CA ASN A 166 10.63 -64.80 -37.74
C ASN A 166 10.32 -63.87 -38.93
N ASN A 167 11.33 -63.52 -39.73
CA ASN A 167 11.17 -62.58 -40.86
C ASN A 167 10.96 -63.29 -42.20
N SER A 168 11.27 -64.59 -42.29
CA SER A 168 11.05 -65.38 -43.50
C SER A 168 9.57 -65.77 -43.60
N LYS A 169 8.80 -65.02 -44.40
CA LYS A 169 7.62 -65.60 -45.06
C LYS A 169 8.14 -66.66 -46.03
N ILE A 170 8.02 -67.93 -45.65
CA ILE A 170 8.46 -69.05 -46.48
C ILE A 170 7.58 -69.08 -47.74
N PHE A 171 8.12 -68.61 -48.87
CA PHE A 171 7.50 -68.76 -50.19
C PHE A 171 7.95 -70.10 -50.78
N PHE A 172 7.04 -71.08 -50.83
CA PHE A 172 7.28 -72.37 -51.46
C PHE A 172 7.03 -72.27 -52.98
N GLY A 173 8.09 -72.36 -53.78
CA GLY A 173 8.06 -72.41 -55.24
C GLY A 173 9.45 -72.73 -55.82
N ASP A 174 9.52 -73.33 -57.01
CA ASP A 174 10.68 -74.04 -57.58
C ASP A 174 12.01 -73.25 -57.77
N ARG A 175 12.11 -72.00 -57.31
CA ARG A 175 13.36 -71.22 -57.28
C ARG A 175 13.49 -70.40 -56.00
N VAL A 176 14.16 -70.97 -54.99
CA VAL A 176 14.53 -70.27 -53.76
C VAL A 176 15.62 -69.22 -54.07
N PRO A 177 15.44 -67.93 -53.71
CA PRO A 177 16.46 -66.91 -53.92
C PRO A 177 17.76 -67.20 -53.16
N LYS A 178 18.92 -67.11 -53.84
CA LYS A 178 20.29 -67.30 -53.30
C LYS A 178 20.71 -66.27 -52.22
N MET A 179 19.79 -65.55 -51.61
CA MET A 179 20.08 -64.53 -50.60
C MET A 179 20.26 -65.10 -49.18
N ILE A 180 19.75 -66.31 -48.91
CA ILE A 180 19.77 -66.90 -47.56
C ILE A 180 21.10 -67.66 -47.26
N PHE A 181 21.85 -68.03 -48.30
CA PHE A 181 23.02 -68.92 -48.16
C PHE A 181 24.36 -68.25 -48.52
N ASP A 182 24.53 -66.94 -48.34
CA ASP A 182 25.87 -66.35 -48.44
C ASP A 182 26.66 -66.63 -47.16
N GLN A 183 27.11 -67.88 -47.07
CA GLN A 183 27.99 -68.49 -46.09
C GLN A 183 29.39 -67.82 -46.05
N ARG A 184 29.61 -66.75 -46.83
CA ARG A 184 30.86 -65.98 -46.90
C ARG A 184 31.15 -65.09 -45.69
N LEU A 185 30.15 -64.75 -44.87
CA LEU A 185 30.41 -64.03 -43.62
C LEU A 185 30.85 -64.94 -42.46
N LEU A 186 30.53 -66.24 -42.51
CA LEU A 186 31.06 -67.27 -41.60
C LEU A 186 32.53 -67.63 -41.91
N GLY A 187 32.96 -67.47 -43.16
CA GLY A 187 34.33 -67.78 -43.60
C GLY A 187 35.43 -66.92 -42.96
N ASN A 188 35.11 -65.75 -42.41
CA ASN A 188 36.11 -64.91 -41.74
C ASN A 188 36.37 -65.32 -40.29
N PHE A 189 35.40 -65.91 -39.60
CA PHE A 189 35.57 -66.33 -38.20
C PHE A 189 36.36 -67.64 -38.06
N LEU A 190 36.13 -68.62 -38.95
CA LEU A 190 36.90 -69.88 -38.95
C LEU A 190 38.38 -69.65 -39.31
N ASN A 191 38.70 -68.62 -40.10
CA ASN A 191 40.07 -68.27 -40.44
C ASN A 191 40.84 -67.59 -39.29
N ASP A 192 40.16 -66.86 -38.38
CA ASP A 192 40.81 -66.23 -37.23
C ASP A 192 41.05 -67.22 -36.07
N VAL A 193 40.18 -68.22 -35.89
CA VAL A 193 40.43 -69.33 -34.96
C VAL A 193 41.61 -70.18 -35.46
N ALA A 194 41.68 -70.49 -36.77
CA ALA A 194 42.80 -71.21 -37.37
C ALA A 194 44.14 -70.43 -37.38
N LYS A 195 44.12 -69.10 -37.19
CA LYS A 195 45.33 -68.27 -37.03
C LYS A 195 45.82 -68.21 -35.58
N LYS A 196 44.95 -68.30 -34.59
CA LYS A 196 45.34 -68.32 -33.16
C LYS A 196 46.10 -69.59 -32.78
N ASP A 197 45.69 -70.74 -33.33
CA ASP A 197 46.37 -72.03 -33.10
C ASP A 197 47.78 -72.13 -33.74
N LYS A 198 48.17 -71.16 -34.59
CA LYS A 198 49.51 -71.11 -35.23
C LYS A 198 50.47 -70.09 -34.60
N LEU A 199 50.04 -69.37 -33.58
CA LEU A 199 50.85 -68.36 -32.87
C LEU A 199 51.25 -68.79 -31.45
N GLU A 200 50.78 -69.97 -31.01
CA GLU A 200 51.21 -70.62 -29.76
C GLU A 200 51.95 -71.93 -30.10
N THR A 201 53.12 -71.82 -30.71
CA THR A 201 54.19 -72.84 -30.75
C THR A 201 55.51 -72.13 -30.96
#